data_AF-A0A3L7V0K6-F1
#
_entry.id   AF-A0A3L7V0K6-F1
#
_cell.length_a   1.000
_cell.length_b   1.000
_cell.length_c   1.000
_cell.angle_alpha   90.00
_cell.angle_beta   90.00
_cell.angle_gamma   90.00
#
_symmetry.space_group_name_H-M   'P 1'
#
loop_
_entity.id
_entity.type
_entity.pdbx_description
1 polymer ?
#
loop_
_entity_poly.entity_id
_entity_poly.type
_entity_poly.pdbx_seq_one_letter_code
_entity_poly.pdbx_strand_id
1 'polypeptide(L)' 'MSNSMKPWREVIVPHPDVLNGTFQQSEFAADLTAVRTGKATPEYGDAKAFYERTFITEGMGRLRC' A
#
# COMPACT_ATOMS: atom_id res chain seq x y z
N MET A 1 11.99 33.45 -2.22
CA MET A 1 11.95 32.56 -1.05
C MET A 1 11.90 31.14 -1.58
N SER A 2 12.96 30.36 -1.40
CA SER A 2 13.01 28.95 -1.80
C SER A 2 12.15 28.14 -0.83
N ASN A 3 10.96 27.72 -1.25
CA ASN A 3 10.15 26.75 -0.51
C ASN A 3 10.87 25.39 -0.55
N SER A 4 11.80 25.20 0.37
CA SER A 4 12.39 23.89 0.64
C SER A 4 11.33 23.03 1.32
N MET A 5 10.59 22.23 0.53
CA MET A 5 9.73 21.20 1.11
C MET A 5 10.60 20.25 1.92
N LYS A 6 10.21 20.02 3.18
CA LYS A 6 10.93 19.08 4.04
C LYS A 6 10.85 17.68 3.43
N PRO A 7 11.94 16.89 3.47
CA PRO A 7 11.90 15.48 3.11
C PRO A 7 10.75 14.76 3.83
N TRP A 8 10.00 13.92 3.12
CA TRP A 8 8.83 13.23 3.68
C TRP A 8 9.14 12.45 4.97
N ARG A 9 10.36 11.92 5.09
CA ARG A 9 10.86 11.20 6.27
C ARG A 9 10.86 12.04 7.55
N GLU A 10 10.92 13.37 7.42
CA GLU A 10 10.89 14.31 8.54
C GLU A 10 9.46 14.75 8.91
N VAL A 11 8.47 14.42 8.08
CA VAL A 11 7.08 14.86 8.23
C VAL A 11 6.17 13.72 8.63
N ILE A 12 6.46 12.49 8.19
CA ILE A 12 5.64 11.33 8.52
C ILE A 12 6.08 10.68 9.84
N VAL A 13 5.10 10.25 10.63
CA VAL A 13 5.33 9.37 11.77
C VAL A 13 4.94 7.96 11.32
N PRO A 14 5.88 6.98 11.35
CA PRO A 14 5.54 5.59 11.06
C PRO A 14 4.47 5.10 12.04
N HIS A 15 3.63 4.17 11.60
CA HIS A 15 2.61 3.61 12.46
C HIS A 15 3.26 2.91 13.69
N PRO A 16 2.64 2.93 14.89
CA PRO A 16 3.28 2.50 16.14
C PRO A 16 3.82 1.07 16.15
N ASP A 17 3.17 0.20 15.41
CA ASP A 17 3.59 -1.18 15.16
C ASP A 17 4.92 -1.27 14.38
N VAL A 18 5.19 -0.34 13.45
CA VAL A 18 6.43 -0.28 12.64
C VAL A 18 7.58 0.16 13.52
N LEU A 19 7.31 1.07 14.45
CA LEU A 19 8.27 1.56 15.42
C LEU A 19 8.67 0.47 16.44
N ASN A 20 7.73 -0.40 16.82
CA ASN A 20 7.95 -1.46 17.81
C ASN A 20 8.70 -2.68 17.25
N GLY A 21 8.97 -2.73 15.94
CA GLY A 21 9.79 -3.79 15.33
C GLY A 21 9.16 -5.19 15.37
N THR A 22 7.90 -5.31 15.77
CA THR A 22 7.15 -6.58 15.89
C THR A 22 6.59 -7.09 14.56
N PHE A 23 7.07 -6.58 13.43
CA PHE A 23 6.50 -6.85 12.12
C PHE A 23 7.22 -7.94 11.34
N GLN A 24 6.43 -8.85 10.79
CA GLN A 24 6.83 -9.76 9.72
C GLN A 24 6.56 -9.10 8.37
N GLN A 25 7.59 -8.98 7.52
CA GLN A 25 7.44 -8.44 6.15
C GLN A 25 6.38 -9.19 5.32
N SER A 26 6.07 -10.45 5.68
CA SER A 26 5.03 -11.26 5.04
C SER A 26 3.61 -10.73 5.20
N GLU A 27 3.36 -9.78 6.11
CA GLU A 27 2.03 -9.16 6.29
C GLU A 27 1.76 -8.02 5.29
N PHE A 28 2.79 -7.48 4.63
CA PHE A 28 2.65 -6.38 3.67
C PHE A 28 2.66 -6.83 2.20
N ALA A 29 3.05 -8.08 1.92
CA ALA A 29 3.02 -8.64 0.58
C ALA A 29 1.64 -9.26 0.32
N ALA A 30 0.95 -8.79 -0.71
CA ALA A 30 -0.23 -9.49 -1.20
C ALA A 30 0.17 -10.88 -1.69
N ASP A 31 -0.39 -11.94 -1.08
CA ASP A 31 -0.26 -13.29 -1.62
C ASP A 31 -1.09 -13.39 -2.91
N LEU A 32 -0.40 -13.33 -4.05
CA LEU A 32 -1.02 -13.45 -5.38
C LEU A 32 -1.77 -14.77 -5.57
N THR A 33 -1.37 -15.84 -4.87
CA THR A 33 -2.10 -17.11 -4.88
C THR A 33 -3.42 -16.98 -4.13
N ALA A 34 -3.44 -16.28 -3.00
CA ALA A 34 -4.66 -15.97 -2.26
C ALA A 34 -5.60 -15.08 -3.08
N VAL A 35 -5.08 -14.09 -3.82
CA VAL A 35 -5.88 -13.25 -4.73
C VAL A 35 -6.49 -14.11 -5.84
N ARG A 36 -5.67 -14.92 -6.52
CA ARG A 36 -6.13 -15.81 -7.61
C ARG A 36 -7.16 -16.83 -7.14
N THR A 37 -7.07 -17.29 -5.90
CA THR A 37 -7.98 -18.30 -5.33
C THR A 37 -9.19 -17.68 -4.61
N GLY A 38 -9.33 -16.35 -4.61
CA GLY A 38 -10.44 -15.65 -3.95
C GLY A 38 -10.39 -15.70 -2.41
N LYS A 39 -9.22 -15.99 -1.83
CA LYS A 39 -8.98 -16.09 -0.39
C LYS A 39 -8.20 -14.91 0.18
N ALA A 40 -7.85 -13.93 -0.66
CA ALA A 40 -7.20 -12.70 -0.22
C ALA A 40 -8.11 -11.91 0.72
N THR A 41 -7.49 -11.12 1.59
CA THR A 41 -8.23 -10.18 2.43
C THR A 41 -8.95 -9.15 1.55
N PRO A 42 -10.03 -8.53 2.04
CA PRO A 42 -10.80 -7.57 1.26
C PRO A 42 -9.97 -6.39 0.73
N GLU A 43 -8.88 -6.02 1.40
CA GLU A 43 -8.00 -4.94 0.93
C GLU A 43 -7.29 -5.26 -0.39
N TYR A 44 -7.01 -6.54 -0.65
CA TYR A 44 -6.31 -7.00 -1.86
C TYR A 44 -7.21 -7.78 -2.82
N GLY A 45 -8.31 -8.35 -2.34
CA GLY A 45 -9.26 -9.13 -3.14
C GLY A 45 -10.33 -8.28 -3.84
N ASP A 46 -10.71 -7.13 -3.26
CA ASP A 46 -11.63 -6.20 -3.91
C ASP A 46 -10.83 -5.15 -4.69
N ALA A 47 -10.99 -5.18 -6.02
CA ALA A 47 -10.34 -4.22 -6.92
C ALA A 47 -10.67 -2.76 -6.54
N LYS A 48 -11.91 -2.47 -6.13
CA LYS A 48 -12.31 -1.12 -5.73
C LYS A 48 -11.57 -0.68 -4.46
N ALA A 49 -11.58 -1.53 -3.44
CA ALA A 49 -10.90 -1.28 -2.18
C ALA A 49 -9.36 -1.17 -2.34
N PHE A 50 -8.80 -1.89 -3.30
CA PHE A 50 -7.38 -1.81 -3.67
C PHE A 50 -7.04 -0.47 -4.35
N TYR A 51 -7.84 -0.05 -5.34
CA TYR A 51 -7.62 1.21 -6.06
C TYR A 51 -7.88 2.46 -5.19
N GLU A 52 -8.78 2.40 -4.21
CA GLU A 52 -9.03 3.50 -3.27
C GLU A 52 -7.82 3.77 -2.34
N ARG A 53 -7.01 2.75 -2.05
CA ARG A 53 -5.85 2.85 -1.16
C ARG A 53 -4.51 2.94 -1.90
N THR A 54 -4.53 2.81 -3.22
CA THR A 54 -3.33 2.82 -4.05
C THR A 54 -3.24 4.08 -4.89
N PHE A 55 -2.06 4.71 -4.90
CA PHE A 55 -1.79 5.80 -5.83
C PHE A 55 -1.74 5.25 -7.26
N ILE A 56 -2.69 5.65 -8.10
CA ILE A 56 -2.80 5.17 -9.47
C ILE A 56 -1.68 5.77 -10.31
N THR A 57 -0.75 4.92 -10.73
CA THR A 57 0.27 5.28 -11.72
C THR A 57 -0.27 5.10 -13.14
N GLU A 58 0.39 5.70 -14.14
CA GLU A 58 -0.01 5.60 -15.55
C GLU A 58 -0.17 4.13 -16.01
N GLY A 59 0.73 3.24 -15.57
CA GLY A 59 0.67 1.82 -15.88
C GLY A 59 -0.56 1.13 -15.26
N MET A 60 -0.93 1.50 -14.03
CA MET A 60 -2.11 0.95 -13.36
C MET A 60 -3.43 1.45 -13.96
N GLY A 61 -3.46 2.66 -14.51
CA GLY A 61 -4.65 3.18 -15.21
C GLY A 61 -5.08 2.30 -16.39
N ARG A 62 -4.15 1.56 -17.00
CA ARG A 62 -4.42 0.64 -18.12
C ARG A 62 -4.97 -0.73 -17.68
N LEU A 63 -4.99 -1.02 -16.37
CA LEU A 63 -5.52 -2.25 -15.78
C LEU A 63 -6.99 -2.12 -15.35
N ARG A 64 -7.59 -0.93 -15.53
CA ARG A 64 -9.01 -0.72 -15.26
C ARG A 64 -9.83 -1.33 -16.39
N CYS A 65 -10.58 -2.39 -16.08
CA CYS A 65 -11.58 -2.96 -16.99
C CYS A 65 -12.66 -1.94 -17.37
#